data_AF-A0A6B3ERY5-F1
#
_entry.id   AF-A0A6B3ERY5-F1
#
_cell.length_a   1.000
_cell.length_b   1.000
_cell.length_c   1.000
_cell.angle_alpha   90.00
_cell.angle_beta   90.00
_cell.angle_gamma   90.00
#
_symmetry.space_group_name_H-M   'P 1'
#
loop_
_entity.id
_entity.type
_entity.pdbx_description
1 polymer ?
#
loop_
_entity_poly.entity_id
_entity_poly.type
_entity_poly.pdbx_seq_one_letter_code
_entity_poly.pdbx_strand_id
1 'polypeptide(L)' 'MAAEKLALAKAINASLRTAMENDPKVIVMGEDVGKLGGVFRVTDGLQKDFG' A
#
# COMPACT_ATOMS: atom_id res chain seq x y z
N MET A 1 -8.91 20.42 -1.40
CA MET A 1 -8.27 19.42 -0.52
C MET A 1 -6.94 19.97 -0.07
N ALA A 2 -6.64 19.95 1.24
CA ALA A 2 -5.30 20.28 1.72
C ALA A 2 -4.39 19.08 1.45
N ALA A 3 -3.21 19.32 0.88
CA ALA A 3 -2.22 18.26 0.71
C ALA A 3 -1.66 17.88 2.09
N GLU A 4 -1.79 16.62 2.48
CA GLU A 4 -1.20 16.10 3.70
C GLU A 4 0.30 15.85 3.48
N LYS A 5 1.13 16.29 4.45
CA LYS A 5 2.56 16.00 4.41
C LYS A 5 2.81 14.59 4.96
N LEU A 6 2.97 13.64 4.06
CA LEU A 6 3.27 12.24 4.39
C LEU A 6 4.76 11.94 4.24
N ALA A 7 5.26 11.00 5.05
CA ALA A 7 6.51 10.32 4.73
C ALA A 7 6.36 9.59 3.39
N LEU A 8 7.43 9.50 2.59
CA LEU A 8 7.38 8.90 1.26
C LEU A 8 6.75 7.49 1.27
N ALA A 9 7.15 6.65 2.22
CA ALA A 9 6.59 5.29 2.37
C ALA A 9 5.07 5.31 2.62
N LYS A 10 4.57 6.27 3.41
CA LYS A 10 3.13 6.44 3.66
C LYS A 10 2.39 6.96 2.43
N ALA A 11 2.99 7.88 1.67
CA ALA A 11 2.42 8.37 0.42
C ALA A 11 2.27 7.25 -0.61
N ILE A 12 3.28 6.38 -0.74
CA ILE A 12 3.21 5.21 -1.65
C ILE A 12 2.18 4.19 -1.14
N ASN A 13 2.15 3.89 0.17
CA ASN A 13 1.13 3.01 0.73
C ASN A 13 -0.30 3.49 0.44
N ALA A 14 -0.54 4.79 0.64
CA ALA A 14 -1.84 5.41 0.40
C ALA A 14 -2.23 5.33 -1.08
N SER A 15 -1.30 5.60 -2.01
CA SER A 15 -1.60 5.51 -3.44
C SER A 15 -1.87 4.08 -3.91
N LEU A 16 -1.12 3.10 -3.38
CA LEU A 16 -1.37 1.68 -3.65
C LEU A 16 -2.74 1.24 -3.13
N ARG A 17 -3.11 1.63 -1.91
CA ARG A 17 -4.44 1.38 -1.36
C ARG A 17 -5.54 1.97 -2.25
N THR A 18 -5.42 3.24 -2.60
CA THR A 18 -6.41 3.89 -3.48
C THR A 18 -6.53 3.19 -4.84
N ALA A 19 -5.43 2.69 -5.40
CA ALA A 19 -5.48 1.90 -6.63
C ALA A 19 -6.24 0.58 -6.44
N MET A 20 -5.98 -0.15 -5.35
CA MET A 20 -6.65 -1.42 -5.02
C MET A 20 -8.13 -1.24 -4.68
N GLU A 21 -8.51 -0.11 -4.06
CA GLU A 21 -9.91 0.24 -3.77
C GLU A 21 -10.71 0.57 -5.03
N ASN A 22 -10.05 1.17 -6.03
CA ASN A 22 -10.71 1.65 -7.25
C ASN A 22 -10.82 0.59 -8.36
N ASP A 23 -9.89 -0.37 -8.42
CA ASP A 23 -9.91 -1.45 -9.42
C ASP A 23 -9.58 -2.81 -8.79
N PRO A 24 -10.56 -3.74 -8.72
CA PRO A 24 -10.36 -5.07 -8.13
C PRO A 24 -9.38 -5.96 -8.91
N LYS A 25 -8.89 -5.53 -10.09
CA LYS A 25 -7.87 -6.25 -10.85
C LYS A 25 -6.44 -5.89 -10.44
N VAL A 26 -6.24 -4.84 -9.63
CA VAL A 26 -4.91 -4.44 -9.15
C VAL A 26 -4.39 -5.44 -8.13
N ILE A 27 -3.16 -5.92 -8.37
CA ILE A 27 -2.46 -6.86 -7.48
C ILE A 27 -1.13 -6.23 -7.09
N VAL A 28 -0.74 -6.37 -5.82
CA VAL A 28 0.59 -6.02 -5.32
C VAL A 28 1.29 -7.31 -4.92
N MET A 29 2.43 -7.60 -5.54
CA MET A 29 3.18 -8.84 -5.33
C MET A 29 4.69 -8.60 -5.27
N GLY A 30 5.41 -9.45 -4.56
CA GLY A 30 6.86 -9.41 -4.42
C GLY A 30 7.34 -10.06 -3.12
N GLU A 31 8.66 -10.09 -2.93
CA GLU A 31 9.28 -10.58 -1.70
C GLU A 31 8.91 -9.68 -0.51
N ASP A 32 8.51 -10.29 0.60
CA ASP A 32 8.12 -9.63 1.86
C ASP A 32 6.95 -8.64 1.79
N VAL A 33 6.32 -8.45 0.62
CA VAL A 33 5.25 -7.45 0.40
C VAL A 33 4.00 -7.70 1.26
N GLY A 34 3.69 -8.96 1.58
CA GLY A 34 2.50 -9.35 2.33
C GLY A 34 2.61 -9.09 3.83
N LYS A 35 2.76 -10.15 4.63
CA LYS A 35 2.68 -10.10 6.11
C LYS A 35 3.70 -9.16 6.74
N LEU A 36 4.88 -8.98 6.14
CA LEU A 36 5.89 -8.02 6.63
C LEU A 36 5.54 -6.56 6.28
N GLY A 37 4.84 -6.34 5.17
CA GLY A 37 4.58 -5.01 4.61
C GLY A 37 5.74 -4.45 3.79
N GLY A 38 6.64 -5.32 3.32
CA GLY A 38 7.90 -4.99 2.66
C GLY A 38 8.99 -4.56 3.63
N VAL A 39 10.25 -4.70 3.21
CA VAL A 39 11.44 -4.35 4.03
C VAL A 39 11.46 -2.88 4.50
N PHE A 40 10.80 -1.99 3.76
CA PHE A 40 10.64 -0.56 4.09
C PHE A 40 9.26 -0.20 4.62
N ARG A 41 8.39 -1.18 4.93
CA ARG A 41 7.01 -0.96 5.41
C ARG A 41 6.12 -0.18 4.46
N VAL A 42 6.41 -0.23 3.15
CA VAL A 42 5.63 0.48 2.12
C VAL A 42 4.26 -0.16 1.89
N THR A 43 4.13 -1.47 2.08
CA THR A 43 2.87 -2.21 1.82
C THR A 43 2.21 -2.70 3.10
N ASP A 44 2.58 -2.10 4.24
CA ASP A 44 2.05 -2.42 5.55
C ASP A 44 0.51 -2.35 5.55
N GLY A 45 -0.12 -3.40 6.09
CA GLY A 45 -1.57 -3.54 6.17
C GLY A 45 -2.32 -3.89 4.88
N LEU A 46 -1.71 -3.82 3.69
CA LEU A 46 -2.43 -4.07 2.43
C LEU A 46 -2.92 -5.53 2.34
N GLN A 47 -2.07 -6.51 2.64
CA GLN A 47 -2.49 -7.93 2.61
C GLN A 47 -3.63 -8.21 3.60
N LYS A 48 -3.60 -7.60 4.78
CA LYS A 48 -4.64 -7.79 5.79
C LYS A 48 -6.02 -7.34 5.28
N ASP A 49 -6.05 -6.25 4.52
CA ASP A 49 -7.31 -5.61 4.11
C ASP A 49 -7.81 -6.12 2.75
N PHE A 50 -6.92 -6.59 1.88
CA PHE A 50 -7.27 -6.99 0.50
C PHE A 50 -7.00 -8.46 0.16
N GLY A 51 -6.34 -9.24 1.04
CA GLY A 51 -6.04 -10.67 0.85
C GLY A 51 -4.55 -10.97 0.80
#